data_AF-A0A7G9BEA3-F1
#
_entry.id   AF-A0A7G9BEA3-F1
#
_cell.length_a   1.000
_cell.length_b   1.000
_cell.length_c   1.000
_cell.angle_alpha   90.00
_cell.angle_beta   90.00
_cell.angle_gamma   90.00
#
_symmetry.space_group_name_H-M   'P 1'
#
loop_
_entity.id
_entity.type
_entity.pdbx_description
1 polymer ?
#
loop_
_entity_poly.entity_id
_entity_poly.type
_entity_poly.pdbx_seq_one_letter_code
_entity_poly.pdbx_strand_id
1 'polypeptide(L)'
;MQVKFSYMYRDGANYKNHGEVIMYNPENLSVIDATHIIHANLIDEMYFYAYELGVPDLHFSHWNNQYDHSWHEFVSLEETQESATTKQSLSEFLNCLKKQL
;
A
#
# COMPACT_ATOMS: atom_id res chain seq x y z
N MET A 1 13.00 -10.37 10.01
CA MET A 1 11.91 -10.74 9.09
C MET A 1 11.66 -9.60 8.11
N GLN A 2 11.05 -9.90 6.97
CA GLN A 2 10.58 -8.87 6.03
C GLN A 2 9.11 -8.60 6.29
N VAL A 3 8.57 -7.53 5.72
CA VAL A 3 7.17 -7.15 5.89
C VAL A 3 6.54 -6.98 4.52
N LYS A 4 5.37 -7.58 4.33
CA LYS A 4 4.57 -7.51 3.11
C LYS A 4 3.45 -6.49 3.30
N PHE A 5 3.44 -5.48 2.45
CA PHE A 5 2.35 -4.53 2.29
C PHE A 5 1.47 -4.98 1.12
N SER A 6 0.23 -5.35 1.42
CA SER A 6 -0.75 -5.82 0.44
C SER A 6 -1.80 -4.74 0.20
N TYR A 7 -2.17 -4.54 -1.07
CA TYR A 7 -3.14 -3.54 -1.49
C TYR A 7 -3.85 -3.98 -2.77
N MET A 8 -4.90 -3.27 -3.14
CA MET A 8 -5.64 -3.54 -4.37
C MET A 8 -6.15 -2.27 -5.04
N TYR A 9 -6.41 -2.37 -6.34
CA TYR A 9 -7.29 -1.45 -7.05
C TYR A 9 -8.62 -2.14 -7.31
N ARG A 10 -9.72 -1.38 -7.18
CA ARG A 10 -11.05 -1.79 -7.58
C ARG A 10 -11.60 -0.77 -8.56
N ASP A 11 -12.05 -1.22 -9.73
CA ASP A 11 -12.64 -0.33 -10.71
C ASP A 11 -14.13 -0.07 -10.44
N GLY A 12 -14.73 0.81 -11.23
CA GLY A 12 -16.15 1.14 -11.14
C GLY A 12 -17.13 -0.01 -11.37
N ALA A 13 -16.67 -1.09 -12.01
CA ALA A 13 -17.43 -2.31 -12.26
C ALA A 13 -17.10 -3.44 -11.26
N ASN A 14 -16.36 -3.13 -10.19
CA ASN A 14 -15.96 -4.03 -9.10
C ASN A 14 -14.95 -5.13 -9.47
N TYR A 15 -14.27 -5.01 -10.62
CA TYR A 15 -13.08 -5.81 -10.93
C TYR A 15 -11.92 -5.39 -10.04
N LYS A 16 -11.11 -6.37 -9.61
CA LYS A 16 -10.02 -6.17 -8.65
C LYS A 16 -8.69 -6.57 -9.25
N ASN A 17 -7.69 -5.74 -9.01
CA ASN A 17 -6.29 -6.06 -9.26
C ASN A 17 -5.53 -5.97 -7.94
N HIS A 18 -4.68 -6.95 -7.65
CA HIS A 18 -3.97 -7.06 -6.38
C HIS A 18 -2.48 -6.81 -6.56
N GLY A 19 -1.87 -6.20 -5.55
CA GLY A 19 -0.44 -5.93 -5.52
C GLY A 19 0.14 -6.13 -4.14
N GLU A 20 1.43 -6.41 -4.12
CA GLU A 20 2.20 -6.59 -2.90
C GLU A 20 3.59 -5.95 -3.04
N VAL A 21 4.09 -5.37 -1.95
CA VAL A 21 5.46 -4.88 -1.82
C VAL A 21 6.07 -5.48 -0.57
N ILE A 22 7.21 -6.16 -0.72
CA ILE A 22 7.95 -6.77 0.38
C ILE A 22 9.12 -5.86 0.72
N MET A 23 9.09 -5.30 1.92
CA MET A 23 10.07 -4.35 2.44
C MET A 23 10.97 -4.99 3.49
N TYR A 24 12.19 -4.47 3.61
CA TYR A 24 13.06 -4.79 4.73
C TYR A 24 12.52 -4.20 6.03
N ASN A 25 12.60 -4.95 7.13
CA ASN A 25 12.29 -4.44 8.47
C ASN A 25 13.49 -4.66 9.43
N PRO A 26 14.63 -3.97 9.19
CA PRO A 26 15.87 -4.18 9.96
C PRO A 26 15.77 -3.69 11.40
N GLU A 27 14.91 -2.71 11.65
CA GLU A 27 14.63 -2.13 12.97
C GLU A 27 13.65 -2.97 13.79
N ASN A 28 13.13 -4.06 13.20
CA ASN A 28 12.13 -4.94 13.80
C ASN A 28 10.91 -4.17 14.32
N LEU A 29 10.43 -3.21 13.53
CA LEU A 29 9.24 -2.44 13.83
C LEU A 29 8.03 -3.37 13.98
N SER A 30 7.20 -3.08 14.97
CA SER A 30 5.93 -3.75 15.20
C SER A 30 5.01 -3.57 14.01
N VAL A 31 4.59 -4.67 13.38
CA VAL A 31 3.62 -4.65 12.29
C VAL A 31 2.29 -4.02 12.75
N ILE A 32 1.91 -4.23 14.01
CA ILE A 32 0.70 -3.64 14.60
C ILE A 32 0.81 -2.10 14.64
N ASP A 33 1.92 -1.57 15.16
CA ASP A 33 2.10 -0.12 15.26
C ASP A 33 2.26 0.52 13.88
N ALA A 34 3.00 -0.13 12.98
CA ALA A 34 3.12 0.29 11.59
C ALA A 34 1.75 0.32 10.89
N THR A 35 0.88 -0.67 11.13
CA THR A 35 -0.48 -0.72 10.59
C THR A 35 -1.33 0.45 11.10
N HIS A 36 -1.24 0.77 12.39
CA HIS A 36 -1.92 1.95 12.94
C HIS A 36 -1.44 3.26 12.29
N ILE A 37 -0.12 3.41 12.08
CA ILE A 37 0.45 4.58 11.40
C ILE A 37 -0.07 4.66 9.96
N ILE A 38 -0.13 3.53 9.25
CA ILE A 38 -0.67 3.47 7.90
C ILE A 38 -2.11 3.97 7.89
N HIS A 39 -3.02 3.30 8.63
CA HIS A 39 -4.44 3.69 8.69
C HIS A 39 -4.65 5.17 9.03
N ALA A 40 -3.93 5.69 10.03
CA ALA A 40 -4.04 7.08 10.44
C ALA A 40 -3.68 8.08 9.32
N ASN A 41 -2.89 7.66 8.33
CA ASN A 41 -2.46 8.50 7.20
C ASN A 41 -3.22 8.23 5.89
N LEU A 42 -4.06 7.19 5.81
CA LEU A 42 -4.90 6.93 4.63
C LEU A 42 -6.11 7.90 4.56
N ILE A 43 -6.69 8.03 3.36
CA ILE A 43 -7.99 8.64 3.10
C ILE A 43 -9.05 7.69 3.66
N ASP A 44 -9.92 8.19 4.53
CA ASP A 44 -10.95 7.38 5.21
C ASP A 44 -10.40 6.10 5.85
N GLU A 45 -9.14 6.14 6.30
CA GLU A 45 -8.41 5.02 6.90
C GLU A 45 -8.24 3.79 5.99
N MET A 46 -8.56 3.91 4.70
CA MET A 46 -8.61 2.79 3.75
C MET A 46 -7.86 3.04 2.45
N TYR A 47 -7.87 4.28 1.95
CA TYR A 47 -7.44 4.58 0.59
C TYR A 47 -6.17 5.42 0.51
N PHE A 48 -5.42 5.28 -0.58
CA PHE A 48 -4.21 6.07 -0.84
C PHE A 48 -3.94 6.22 -2.33
N TYR A 49 -3.03 7.13 -2.68
CA TYR A 49 -2.51 7.24 -4.03
C TYR A 49 -1.20 6.45 -4.19
N ALA A 50 -1.18 5.44 -5.06
CA ALA A 50 0.01 4.58 -5.24
C ALA A 50 1.29 5.38 -5.56
N TYR A 51 1.18 6.44 -6.36
CA TYR A 51 2.32 7.27 -6.72
C TYR A 51 2.93 8.05 -5.54
N GLU A 52 2.13 8.40 -4.52
CA GLU A 52 2.63 9.09 -3.33
C GLU A 52 3.36 8.15 -2.37
N LEU A 53 2.94 6.88 -2.33
CA LEU A 53 3.57 5.84 -1.51
C LEU A 53 4.70 5.11 -2.26
N GLY A 54 4.91 5.41 -3.54
CA GLY A 54 5.96 4.80 -4.36
C GLY A 54 5.74 3.31 -4.63
N VAL A 55 4.49 2.84 -4.59
CA VAL A 55 4.13 1.44 -4.90
C VAL A 55 3.65 1.32 -6.36
N PRO A 56 3.72 0.12 -6.97
CA PRO A 56 3.21 -0.09 -8.31
C PRO A 56 1.75 0.35 -8.49
N ASP A 57 1.45 0.90 -9.67
CA ASP A 57 0.07 1.23 -10.03
C ASP A 57 -0.67 -0.04 -10.50
N LEU A 58 -1.83 -0.32 -9.90
CA LEU A 58 -2.69 -1.47 -10.21
C LEU A 58 -3.89 -1.14 -11.11
N HIS A 59 -4.04 0.09 -11.59
CA HIS A 59 -5.11 0.47 -12.52
C HIS A 59 -5.10 -0.42 -13.76
N PHE A 60 -6.29 -0.74 -14.28
CA PHE A 60 -6.43 -1.49 -15.53
C PHE A 60 -6.05 -0.62 -16.73
N SER A 61 -5.70 -1.27 -17.85
CA SER A 61 -5.39 -0.57 -19.09
C SER A 61 -6.58 0.18 -19.70
N HIS A 62 -7.80 -0.24 -19.37
CA HIS A 62 -9.02 0.47 -19.72
C HIS A 62 -9.46 1.35 -18.55
N TRP A 63 -9.63 2.65 -18.79
CA TRP A 63 -10.09 3.63 -17.81
C TRP A 63 -11.45 4.23 -18.19
N ASN A 64 -12.36 4.28 -17.23
CA ASN A 64 -13.68 4.90 -17.36
C ASN A 64 -13.82 6.07 -16.37
N ASN A 65 -13.71 7.30 -16.87
CA ASN A 65 -13.82 8.53 -16.08
C ASN A 65 -15.11 8.67 -15.26
N GLN A 66 -16.19 7.95 -15.59
CA GLN A 66 -17.44 8.03 -14.84
C GLN A 66 -17.41 7.22 -13.54
N TYR A 67 -16.66 6.12 -13.51
CA TYR A 67 -16.74 5.16 -12.41
C TYR A 67 -15.39 4.83 -11.78
N ASP A 68 -14.28 5.04 -12.50
CA ASP A 68 -12.94 4.76 -12.01
C ASP A 68 -12.41 5.92 -11.17
N HIS A 69 -11.57 5.57 -10.20
CA HIS A 69 -10.98 6.50 -9.25
C HIS A 69 -9.48 6.26 -9.14
N SER A 70 -8.71 7.28 -8.77
CA SER A 70 -7.25 7.19 -8.79
C SER A 70 -6.62 6.57 -7.55
N TRP A 71 -7.43 6.22 -6.55
CA TRP A 71 -6.98 5.66 -5.28
C TRP A 71 -7.00 4.13 -5.26
N HIS A 72 -6.08 3.58 -4.47
CA HIS A 72 -5.94 2.17 -4.14
C HIS A 72 -6.42 1.90 -2.72
N GLU A 73 -6.74 0.64 -2.41
CA GLU A 73 -7.22 0.20 -1.12
C GLU A 73 -6.12 -0.57 -0.39
N PHE A 74 -5.80 -0.15 0.85
CA PHE A 74 -4.94 -0.93 1.73
C PHE A 74 -5.65 -2.21 2.16
N VAL A 75 -4.93 -3.34 2.13
CA VAL A 75 -5.48 -4.66 2.49
C VAL A 75 -4.85 -5.17 3.78
N SER A 76 -3.52 -5.27 3.85
CA SER A 76 -2.84 -5.75 5.05
C SER A 76 -1.36 -5.38 5.10
N LEU A 77 -0.82 -5.42 6.31
CA LEU A 77 0.62 -5.41 6.57
C LEU A 77 0.94 -6.67 7.40
N GLU A 78 1.87 -7.50 6.92
CA GLU A 78 2.14 -8.82 7.52
C GLU A 78 3.64 -9.12 7.55
N GLU A 79 4.10 -9.85 8.55
CA GLU A 79 5.47 -10.39 8.54
C GLU A 79 5.60 -11.51 7.49
N THR A 80 6.75 -11.57 6.81
CA THR A 80 7.01 -12.60 5.80
C THR A 80 8.48 -13.04 5.78
N GLN A 81 8.71 -14.25 5.25
CA GLN A 81 10.02 -14.82 4.94
C GLN A 81 10.39 -14.65 3.46
N GLU A 82 9.47 -14.15 2.63
CA GLU A 82 9.69 -13.87 1.21
C GLU A 82 10.73 -12.76 1.04
N SER A 83 11.55 -12.82 -0.01
CA SER A 83 12.59 -11.82 -0.28
C SER A 83 12.02 -10.47 -0.66
N ALA A 84 12.69 -9.39 -0.23
CA ALA A 84 12.27 -8.02 -0.50
C ALA A 84 12.18 -7.75 -2.00
N THR A 85 11.08 -7.11 -2.40
CA THR A 85 10.84 -6.68 -3.79
C THR A 85 11.21 -5.22 -4.01
N THR A 86 11.51 -4.49 -2.94
CA THR A 86 11.98 -3.11 -2.96
C THR A 86 13.25 -2.94 -2.13
N LYS A 87 14.01 -1.89 -2.43
CA LYS A 87 15.16 -1.46 -1.63
C LYS A 87 14.75 -0.65 -0.40
N GLN A 88 13.54 -0.10 -0.41
CA GLN A 88 13.01 0.72 0.67
C GLN A 88 12.72 -0.13 1.92
N SER A 89 13.10 0.35 3.10
CA SER A 89 12.71 -0.27 4.37
C SER A 89 11.30 0.14 4.80
N LEU A 90 10.71 -0.62 5.74
CA LEU A 90 9.44 -0.25 6.36
C LEU A 90 9.53 1.12 7.06
N SER A 91 10.65 1.43 7.73
CA SER A 91 10.84 2.73 8.39
C SER A 91 10.89 3.89 7.41
N GLU A 92 11.61 3.73 6.29
CA GLU A 92 11.64 4.72 5.20
C GLU A 92 10.27 4.91 4.58
N PHE A 93 9.53 3.82 4.37
CA PHE A 93 8.16 3.86 3.86
C PHE A 93 7.23 4.66 4.78
N LEU A 94 7.23 4.36 6.09
CA LEU A 94 6.39 5.07 7.06
C LEU A 94 6.78 6.56 7.19
N ASN A 95 8.06 6.90 7.06
CA ASN A 95 8.52 8.29 7.09
C ASN A 95 8.12 9.08 5.82
N CYS A 96 7.99 8.40 4.68
CA CYS A 96 7.52 9.01 3.44
C CYS A 96 5.99 9.14 3.39
N LEU A 97 5.26 8.34 4.20
CA LEU A 97 3.81 8.36 4.26
C LEU A 97 3.31 9.69 4.84
N LYS A 98 2.80 10.55 3.96
CA LYS A 98 2.11 11.78 4.34
C LYS A 98 0.62 11.52 4.44
N LYS A 99 -0.07 12.26 5.31
CA LYS A 99 -1.53 12.22 5.40
C LYS A 99 -2.14 12.46 4.01
N GLN A 100 -2.82 11.44 3.52
CA GLN A 100 -3.55 11.46 2.26
C GLN A 100 -4.84 12.27 2.46
N LEU A 101 -5.20 13.10 1.47
CA LEU A 101 -6.34 14.02 1.49
C LEU A 101 -7.22 13.82 0.27
#